data_AF-A0A0M2XQQ4-F1
#
_entry.id   AF-A0A0M2XQQ4-F1
#
_cell.length_a   1.000
_cell.length_b   1.000
_cell.length_c   1.000
_cell.angle_alpha   90.00
_cell.angle_beta   90.00
_cell.angle_gamma   90.00
#
_symmetry.space_group_name_H-M   'P 1'
#
loop_
_entity.id
_entity.type
_entity.pdbx_description
1 polymer ?
#
loop_
_entity_poly.entity_id
_entity_poly.type
_entity_poly.pdbx_seq_one_letter_code
_entity_poly.pdbx_strand_id
1 'polypeptide(L)'
;MDGDDRDGTSAAEDFLRRALAFERRWSASVRRGPRQAGRREEAIRAEFGMGAVRYHQRLNLLLDTAEAEAADPVTVHRLQRLRDGSA
;
A
#
# COMPACT_ATOMS: atom_id res chain seq x y z
N MET A 1 18.71 17.02 -22.29
CA MET A 1 19.00 15.96 -21.32
C MET A 1 17.97 16.15 -20.22
N ASP A 2 16.84 15.47 -20.36
CA ASP A 2 15.71 15.57 -19.41
C ASP A 2 15.79 14.35 -18.52
N GLY A 3 16.33 14.54 -17.32
CA GLY A 3 16.75 13.48 -16.42
C GLY A 3 16.25 13.65 -14.99
N ASP A 4 15.17 14.42 -14.78
CA ASP A 4 14.64 14.74 -13.45
C ASP A 4 13.39 13.92 -13.07
N ASP A 5 12.67 13.34 -14.04
CA ASP A 5 11.45 12.56 -13.76
C ASP A 5 11.70 11.20 -13.09
N ARG A 6 12.95 10.69 -13.10
CA ARG A 6 13.28 9.38 -12.48
C ARG A 6 13.23 9.39 -10.96
N ASP A 7 13.46 10.53 -10.31
CA ASP A 7 13.42 10.64 -8.85
C ASP A 7 12.00 10.41 -8.31
N GLY A 8 11.00 10.98 -9.00
CA GLY A 8 9.59 10.83 -8.66
C GLY A 8 9.11 9.37 -8.76
N THR A 9 9.49 8.65 -9.82
CA THR A 9 9.14 7.23 -10.00
C THR A 9 9.84 6.35 -8.98
N SER A 10 11.14 6.56 -8.73
CA SER A 10 11.88 5.76 -7.72
C SER A 10 11.32 5.95 -6.32
N ALA A 11 10.93 7.16 -5.93
CA ALA A 11 10.29 7.40 -4.63
C ALA A 11 8.90 6.74 -4.53
N ALA A 12 8.16 6.68 -5.64
CA ALA A 12 6.87 5.99 -5.71
C ALA A 12 7.04 4.46 -5.63
N GLU A 13 8.01 3.89 -6.35
CA GLU A 13 8.36 2.47 -6.29
C GLU A 13 8.83 2.06 -4.90
N ASP A 14 9.68 2.86 -4.25
CA ASP A 14 10.16 2.57 -2.89
C ASP A 14 9.01 2.58 -1.88
N PHE A 15 8.13 3.58 -1.99
CA PHE A 15 6.89 3.62 -1.20
C PHE A 15 6.01 2.39 -1.47
N LEU A 16 5.80 2.02 -2.74
CA LEU A 16 4.99 0.87 -3.13
C LEU A 16 5.56 -0.43 -2.55
N ARG A 17 6.88 -0.66 -2.67
CA ARG A 17 7.56 -1.83 -2.10
C ARG A 17 7.38 -1.89 -0.57
N ARG A 18 7.57 -0.77 0.12
CA ARG A 18 7.35 -0.69 1.58
C ARG A 18 5.89 -0.93 1.97
N ALA A 19 4.95 -0.35 1.22
CA ALA A 19 3.52 -0.54 1.43
C ALA A 19 3.10 -2.00 1.20
N LEU A 20 3.52 -2.64 0.11
CA LEU A 20 3.22 -4.05 -0.17
C LEU A 20 3.80 -4.98 0.92
N ALA A 21 5.02 -4.70 1.39
CA ALA A 21 5.61 -5.45 2.51
C ALA A 21 4.80 -5.27 3.81
N PHE A 22 4.36 -4.05 4.10
CA PHE A 22 3.48 -3.75 5.25
C PHE A 22 2.15 -4.50 5.14
N GLU A 23 1.50 -4.43 3.98
CA GLU A 23 0.22 -5.10 3.69
C GLU A 23 0.33 -6.62 3.87
N ARG A 24 1.39 -7.25 3.37
CA ARG A 24 1.64 -8.69 3.58
C ARG A 24 1.71 -9.04 5.06
N ARG A 25 2.50 -8.30 5.84
CA ARG A 25 2.67 -8.49 7.29
C ARG A 25 1.35 -8.31 8.03
N TRP A 26 0.53 -7.36 7.61
CA TRP A 26 -0.73 -7.01 8.29
C TRP A 26 -1.93 -7.86 7.84
N SER A 27 -1.89 -8.45 6.65
CA SER A 27 -2.99 -9.26 6.12
C SER A 27 -3.29 -10.53 6.94
N ALA A 28 -2.32 -11.01 7.72
CA ALA A 28 -2.46 -12.14 8.64
C ALA A 28 -3.02 -11.72 10.01
N SER A 29 -2.85 -10.46 10.42
CA SER A 29 -3.34 -9.94 11.70
C SER A 29 -4.78 -9.45 11.62
N VAL A 30 -5.21 -8.83 10.51
CA VAL A 30 -6.60 -8.32 10.33
C VAL A 30 -7.67 -9.40 10.47
N ARG A 31 -7.36 -10.66 10.14
CA ARG A 31 -8.31 -11.78 10.28
C ARG A 31 -8.71 -12.08 11.73
N ARG A 32 -8.03 -11.54 12.74
CA ARG A 32 -8.24 -11.90 14.15
C ARG A 32 -9.19 -10.97 14.92
N GLY A 33 -9.80 -9.95 14.27
CA GLY A 33 -10.88 -9.12 14.86
C GLY A 33 -10.66 -7.60 14.86
N PRO A 34 -11.70 -6.82 15.24
CA PRO A 34 -11.77 -5.36 15.06
C PRO A 34 -10.71 -4.56 15.84
N ARG A 35 -10.17 -5.12 16.93
CA ARG A 35 -9.09 -4.48 17.71
C ARG A 35 -7.78 -4.35 16.93
N GLN A 36 -7.56 -5.18 15.90
CA GLN A 36 -6.38 -5.04 15.04
C GLN A 36 -6.58 -4.00 13.93
N ALA A 37 -7.80 -3.53 13.66
CA ALA A 37 -7.99 -2.46 12.68
C ALA A 37 -7.35 -1.16 13.17
N GLY A 38 -7.60 -0.74 14.42
CA GLY A 38 -7.01 0.48 14.98
C GLY A 38 -5.48 0.43 15.09
N ARG A 39 -4.90 -0.71 15.48
CA ARG A 39 -3.42 -0.86 15.51
C ARG A 39 -2.77 -0.73 14.13
N ARG A 40 -3.51 -1.06 13.06
CA ARG A 40 -3.01 -0.90 11.69
C ARG A 40 -2.78 0.56 11.37
N GLU A 41 -3.77 1.38 11.71
CA GLU A 41 -3.78 2.80 11.40
C GLU A 41 -2.67 3.53 12.16
N GLU A 42 -2.45 3.17 13.43
CA GLU A 42 -1.30 3.65 14.20
C GLU A 42 0.04 3.20 13.59
N ALA A 43 0.15 1.94 13.17
CA ALA A 43 1.37 1.44 12.53
C ALA A 43 1.65 2.11 11.17
N ILE A 44 0.60 2.39 10.36
CA ILE A 44 0.73 3.16 9.12
C ILE A 44 1.28 4.55 9.42
N ARG A 45 0.73 5.23 10.44
CA ARG A 45 1.18 6.56 10.83
C ARG A 45 2.62 6.55 11.32
N ALA A 46 3.02 5.54 12.08
CA ALA A 46 4.39 5.38 12.58
C ALA A 46 5.40 5.07 11.45
N GLU A 47 5.05 4.22 10.49
CA GLU A 47 5.98 3.75 9.46
C GLU A 47 6.07 4.68 8.23
N PHE A 48 4.96 5.33 7.87
CA PHE A 48 4.88 6.18 6.68
C PHE A 48 4.73 7.68 7.00
N GLY A 49 4.57 8.05 8.28
CA GLY A 49 4.41 9.45 8.69
C GLY A 49 3.12 10.10 8.16
N MET A 50 2.15 9.29 7.71
CA MET A 50 0.94 9.77 7.03
C MET A 50 -0.32 9.12 7.61
N GLY A 51 -1.45 9.81 7.50
CA GLY A 51 -2.75 9.26 7.93
C GLY A 51 -3.17 8.08 7.06
N ALA A 52 -3.88 7.12 7.66
CA ALA A 52 -4.37 5.92 6.98
C ALA A 52 -5.16 6.24 5.70
N VAL A 53 -6.00 7.28 5.73
CA VAL A 53 -6.78 7.74 4.58
C VAL A 53 -5.88 8.19 3.43
N ARG A 54 -4.81 8.95 3.70
CA ARG A 54 -3.86 9.38 2.65
C ARG A 54 -3.00 8.21 2.16
N TYR A 55 -2.65 7.28 3.06
CA TYR A 55 -1.92 6.07 2.73
C TYR A 55 -2.70 5.21 1.74
N HIS A 56 -3.96 4.91 2.05
CA HIS A 56 -4.81 4.10 1.18
C HIS A 56 -5.08 4.80 -0.16
N GLN A 57 -5.24 6.11 -0.19
CA GLN A 57 -5.35 6.86 -1.45
C GLN A 57 -4.08 6.73 -2.32
N ARG A 58 -2.90 7.01 -1.75
CA ARG A 58 -1.63 6.90 -2.50
C ARG A 58 -1.36 5.46 -2.94
N LEU A 59 -1.60 4.50 -2.05
CA LEU A 59 -1.47 3.08 -2.36
C LEU A 59 -2.41 2.67 -3.50
N ASN A 60 -3.69 3.07 -3.47
CA ASN A 60 -4.65 2.72 -4.51
C ASN A 60 -4.27 3.27 -5.88
N LEU A 61 -3.65 4.45 -5.96
CA LEU A 61 -3.15 5.01 -7.21
C LEU A 61 -2.00 4.16 -7.78
N LEU A 62 -1.10 3.70 -6.92
CA LEU A 62 0.06 2.89 -7.33
C LEU A 62 -0.32 1.42 -7.59
N LEU A 63 -1.34 0.89 -6.91
CA LEU A 63 -1.86 -0.47 -7.14
C LEU A 63 -2.48 -0.65 -8.53
N ASP A 64 -2.80 0.43 -9.23
CA ASP A 64 -3.35 0.42 -10.59
C ASP A 64 -2.25 0.47 -11.66
N THR A 65 -0.97 0.63 -11.28
CA THR A 65 0.14 0.68 -12.22
C THR A 65 0.78 -0.70 -12.45
N ALA A 66 1.44 -0.86 -13.61
CA ALA A 66 2.16 -2.08 -13.95
C ALA A 66 3.30 -2.41 -12.96
N GLU A 67 3.84 -1.41 -12.26
CA GLU A 67 4.90 -1.57 -11.27
C GLU A 67 4.41 -2.35 -10.03
N ALA A 68 3.15 -2.15 -9.64
CA ALA A 68 2.54 -2.93 -8.57
C ALA A 68 2.42 -4.39 -8.95
N GLU A 69 1.90 -4.67 -10.14
CA GLU A 69 1.79 -6.04 -10.65
C GLU A 69 3.17 -6.72 -10.80
N ALA A 70 4.20 -5.97 -11.21
CA ALA A 70 5.57 -6.50 -11.30
C ALA A 70 6.18 -6.78 -9.91
N ALA A 71 5.80 -6.02 -8.88
CA ALA A 71 6.35 -6.18 -7.53
C ALA A 71 5.72 -7.36 -6.76
N ASP A 72 4.38 -7.44 -6.69
CA ASP A 72 3.68 -8.53 -6.00
C ASP A 72 2.24 -8.69 -6.53
N PRO A 73 2.05 -9.44 -7.63
CA PRO A 73 0.75 -9.50 -8.31
C PRO A 73 -0.34 -10.12 -7.42
N VAL A 74 0.02 -11.08 -6.56
CA VAL A 74 -0.92 -11.75 -5.65
C VAL A 74 -1.48 -10.79 -4.60
N THR A 75 -0.60 -10.00 -3.97
CA THR A 75 -1.01 -9.02 -2.96
C THR A 75 -1.81 -7.90 -3.60
N VAL A 76 -1.39 -7.44 -4.79
CA VAL A 76 -2.07 -6.39 -5.55
C VAL A 76 -3.50 -6.79 -5.91
N HIS A 77 -3.69 -7.96 -6.54
CA HIS A 77 -5.03 -8.44 -6.90
C HIS A 77 -5.90 -8.67 -5.67
N ARG A 78 -5.33 -9.14 -4.56
CA ARG A 78 -6.07 -9.28 -3.29
C ARG A 78 -6.53 -7.93 -2.74
N LEU A 79 -5.67 -6.91 -2.77
CA LEU A 79 -6.00 -5.57 -2.29
C LEU A 79 -7.04 -4.88 -3.20
N GLN A 80 -6.91 -5.02 -4.52
CA GLN A 80 -7.90 -4.54 -5.47
C GLN A 80 -9.28 -5.17 -5.24
N ARG A 81 -9.35 -6.49 -5.02
CA ARG A 81 -10.59 -7.20 -4.69
C ARG A 81 -11.21 -6.74 -3.36
N LEU A 82 -10.40 -6.48 -2.34
CA LEU A 82 -10.89 -5.97 -1.06
C LEU A 82 -11.45 -4.54 -1.16
N ARG A 83 -10.90 -3.72 -2.06
CA ARG A 83 -11.41 -2.38 -2.36
C ARG A 83 -12.76 -2.45 -3.09
N ASP A 84 -12.87 -3.29 -4.11
CA ASP A 84 -14.10 -3.43 -4.91
C ASP A 84 -15.29 -3.96 -4.08
N GLY A 85 -15.04 -4.93 -3.19
CA GLY A 85 -16.07 -5.45 -2.28
C GLY A 85 -16.45 -4.53 -1.11
N SER A 86 -15.87 -3.33 -1.02
CA SER A 86 -16.14 -2.33 0.02
C SER A 86 -16.89 -1.09 -0.52
N ALA A 87 -17.27 -1.09 -1.80
CA ALA A 87 -18.06 -0.04 -2.43
C ALA A 87 -19.57 -0.25 -2.21
#